data_AF-A0A7V6H193-F1
#
_entry.id   AF-A0A7V6H193-F1
#
_cell.length_a   1.000
_cell.length_b   1.000
_cell.length_c   1.000
_cell.angle_alpha   90.00
_cell.angle_beta   90.00
_cell.angle_gamma   90.00
#
_symmetry.space_group_name_H-M   'P 1'
#
loop_
_entity.id
_entity.type
_entity.pdbx_description
1 polymer ?
#
loop_
_entity_poly.entity_id
_entity_poly.type
_entity_poly.pdbx_seq_one_letter_code
_entity_poly.pdbx_strand_id
1 'polypeptide(L)'
;MRKAVKILKWGIVLVYFPVMLSFVAVSHRSVVCSDVRVYVKDSAEARFIDAAEIRKLLLDKYPSLLGEPVRSLNFEELENFVKRNSSVRTCEVFNSGSGVLNIELTQYKPIVRVLASNGTFYLDSEGHQIPVSSRFSARVLVANGTIPDDKTELLNVARLIASDPFWEAQFEQLYIRRNNDYVLVPRVGDHLILLGPPEEVEIKLRNLRALYQSGLDPKEWNEYKVINLKFKNQVICSRSKL
;
A
#
# COMPACT_ATOMS: atom_id res chain seq x y z
N MET A 1 16.53 47.01 -55.70
CA MET A 1 16.66 45.55 -55.45
C MET A 1 16.83 45.17 -53.98
N ARG A 2 17.80 45.71 -53.22
CA ARG A 2 18.04 45.32 -51.81
C ARG A 2 16.83 45.49 -50.85
N LYS A 3 16.00 46.52 -51.04
CA LYS A 3 14.79 46.75 -50.22
C LYS A 3 13.67 45.73 -50.51
N ALA A 4 13.44 45.43 -51.79
CA ALA A 4 12.45 44.41 -52.21
C ALA A 4 12.81 43.01 -51.67
N VAL A 5 14.10 42.64 -51.70
CA VAL A 5 14.57 41.37 -51.14
C VAL A 5 14.37 41.30 -49.61
N LYS A 6 14.52 42.41 -48.89
CA LYS A 6 14.25 42.46 -47.43
C LYS A 6 12.75 42.26 -47.14
N ILE A 7 11.88 42.92 -47.90
CA ILE A 7 10.43 42.79 -47.74
C ILE A 7 9.98 41.34 -48.04
N LEU A 8 10.52 40.73 -49.09
CA LEU A 8 10.23 39.34 -49.44
C LEU A 8 10.65 38.36 -48.33
N LYS A 9 11.83 38.54 -47.74
CA LYS A 9 12.30 37.71 -46.61
C LYS A 9 11.37 37.81 -45.40
N TRP A 10 10.94 39.01 -45.03
CA TRP A 10 9.97 39.20 -43.94
C TRP A 10 8.61 38.60 -44.26
N GLY A 11 8.13 38.70 -45.50
CA GLY A 11 6.90 38.05 -45.95
C GLY A 11 6.96 36.52 -45.85
N ILE A 12 8.10 35.90 -46.23
CA ILE A 12 8.30 34.45 -46.10
C ILE A 12 8.27 34.03 -44.64
N VAL A 13 8.96 34.75 -43.74
CA VAL A 13 8.93 34.45 -42.30
C VAL A 13 7.52 34.58 -41.73
N LEU A 14 6.78 35.61 -42.14
CA LEU A 14 5.42 35.87 -41.69
C LEU A 14 4.41 34.81 -42.15
N VAL A 15 4.62 34.18 -43.31
CA VAL A 15 3.80 33.07 -43.82
C VAL A 15 4.26 31.72 -43.26
N TYR A 16 5.56 31.54 -43.06
CA TYR A 16 6.14 30.29 -42.54
C TYR A 16 5.63 29.96 -41.13
N PHE A 17 5.55 30.96 -40.25
CA PHE A 17 5.13 30.77 -38.87
C PHE A 17 3.69 30.19 -38.73
N PRO A 18 2.65 30.76 -39.38
CA PRO A 18 1.30 30.18 -39.33
C PRO A 18 1.23 28.81 -40.03
N VAL A 19 1.98 28.58 -41.12
CA VAL A 19 2.04 27.25 -41.78
C VAL A 19 2.62 26.19 -40.84
N MET A 20 3.70 26.51 -40.12
CA MET A 20 4.28 25.62 -39.12
C MET A 20 3.32 25.37 -37.95
N LEU A 21 2.64 26.40 -37.44
CA LEU A 21 1.64 26.23 -36.37
C LEU A 21 0.46 25.37 -36.82
N SER A 22 -0.03 25.56 -38.04
CA SER A 22 -1.10 24.72 -38.60
C SER A 22 -0.65 23.27 -38.79
N PHE A 23 0.57 23.03 -39.27
CA PHE A 23 1.12 21.68 -39.42
C PHE A 23 1.29 20.96 -38.07
N VAL A 24 1.75 21.67 -37.03
CA VAL A 24 1.85 21.15 -35.66
C VAL A 24 0.46 20.83 -35.10
N ALA A 25 -0.52 21.71 -35.29
CA ALA A 25 -1.90 21.50 -34.82
C ALA A 25 -2.58 20.29 -35.49
N VAL A 26 -2.29 20.03 -36.77
CA VAL A 26 -2.80 18.86 -37.51
C VAL A 26 -2.07 17.57 -37.12
N SER A 27 -0.75 17.62 -36.91
CA SER A 27 0.04 16.44 -36.53
C SER A 27 -0.31 15.90 -35.14
N HIS A 28 -0.77 16.77 -34.22
CA HIS A 28 -1.31 16.35 -32.91
C HIS A 28 -2.78 15.87 -32.97
N ARG A 29 -3.46 15.96 -34.11
CA ARG A 29 -4.88 15.59 -34.26
C ARG A 29 -5.10 14.12 -34.58
N SER A 30 -4.08 13.41 -35.07
CA SER A 30 -4.15 12.02 -35.54
C SER A 30 -3.39 11.02 -34.66
N VAL A 31 -2.99 11.42 -33.44
CA VAL A 31 -2.30 10.50 -32.52
C VAL A 31 -3.30 9.46 -32.01
N VAL A 32 -3.07 8.23 -32.42
CA VAL A 32 -3.79 7.05 -31.93
C VAL A 32 -3.06 6.43 -30.75
N CYS A 33 -3.79 5.68 -29.94
CA CYS A 33 -3.21 4.89 -28.87
C CYS A 33 -2.38 3.76 -29.47
N SER A 34 -1.06 3.90 -29.42
CA SER A 34 -0.11 2.98 -30.08
C SER A 34 0.29 1.82 -29.19
N ASP A 35 0.32 2.01 -27.87
CA ASP A 35 0.62 0.98 -26.88
C ASP A 35 0.01 1.36 -25.52
N VAL A 36 -0.11 0.37 -24.64
CA VAL A 36 -0.56 0.52 -23.25
C VAL A 36 0.54 0.03 -22.32
N ARG A 37 1.06 0.93 -21.50
CA ARG A 37 2.12 0.66 -20.52
C ARG A 37 1.59 0.84 -19.12
N VAL A 38 1.72 -0.21 -18.30
CA VAL A 38 1.35 -0.19 -16.89
C VAL A 38 2.61 -0.14 -16.04
N TYR A 39 2.64 0.77 -15.08
CA TYR A 39 3.74 0.91 -14.13
C TYR A 39 3.20 0.87 -12.70
N VAL A 40 3.71 -0.08 -11.92
CA VAL A 40 3.38 -0.23 -10.49
C VAL A 40 4.52 0.39 -9.69
N LYS A 41 4.30 1.62 -9.19
CA LYS A 41 5.34 2.47 -8.60
C LYS A 41 6.01 1.83 -7.38
N ASP A 42 5.28 1.02 -6.63
CA ASP A 42 5.66 0.40 -5.36
C ASP A 42 5.87 -1.13 -5.45
N SER A 43 6.09 -1.65 -6.67
CA SER A 43 6.31 -3.08 -6.94
C SER A 43 7.49 -3.72 -6.19
N ALA A 44 8.43 -2.91 -5.72
CA ALA A 44 9.54 -3.36 -4.88
C ALA A 44 9.12 -3.64 -3.42
N GLU A 45 8.14 -2.91 -2.92
CA GLU A 45 7.63 -3.02 -1.54
C GLU A 45 6.45 -3.98 -1.43
N ALA A 46 5.53 -3.91 -2.40
CA ALA A 46 4.32 -4.70 -2.46
C ALA A 46 4.23 -5.44 -3.79
N ARG A 47 3.69 -6.67 -3.77
CA ARG A 47 3.52 -7.50 -4.98
C ARG A 47 2.11 -8.08 -5.13
N PHE A 48 1.11 -7.33 -4.65
CA PHE A 48 -0.30 -7.71 -4.80
C PHE A 48 -0.83 -7.58 -6.23
N ILE A 49 -0.23 -6.73 -7.06
CA ILE A 49 -0.68 -6.41 -8.42
C ILE A 49 0.44 -6.72 -9.41
N ASP A 50 0.08 -7.36 -10.53
CA ASP A 50 0.95 -7.56 -11.67
C ASP A 50 0.60 -6.58 -12.80
N ALA A 51 1.60 -5.83 -13.27
CA ALA A 51 1.43 -4.87 -14.37
C ALA A 51 0.91 -5.55 -15.65
N ALA A 52 1.37 -6.77 -15.92
CA ALA A 52 0.93 -7.52 -17.10
C ALA A 52 -0.54 -7.93 -17.01
N GLU A 53 -1.00 -8.30 -15.82
CA GLU A 53 -2.39 -8.66 -15.56
C GLU A 53 -3.32 -7.46 -15.73
N ILE A 54 -2.95 -6.29 -15.17
CA ILE A 54 -3.74 -5.05 -15.37
C ILE A 54 -3.80 -4.65 -16.84
N ARG A 55 -2.67 -4.74 -17.56
CA ARG A 55 -2.63 -4.47 -19.01
C ARG A 55 -3.58 -5.40 -19.75
N LYS A 56 -3.57 -6.69 -19.43
CA LYS A 56 -4.46 -7.68 -20.04
C LYS A 56 -5.93 -7.36 -19.73
N LEU A 57 -6.27 -7.09 -18.47
CA LEU A 57 -7.63 -6.75 -18.04
C LEU A 57 -8.20 -5.53 -18.78
N LEU A 58 -7.36 -4.52 -19.03
CA LEU A 58 -7.75 -3.34 -19.80
C LEU A 58 -8.01 -3.66 -21.26
N LEU A 59 -7.12 -4.41 -21.91
CA LEU A 59 -7.27 -4.80 -23.32
C LEU A 59 -8.45 -5.76 -23.54
N ASP A 60 -8.72 -6.64 -22.57
CA ASP A 60 -9.87 -7.56 -22.63
C ASP A 60 -11.20 -6.78 -22.52
N LYS A 61 -11.25 -5.73 -21.68
CA LYS A 61 -12.45 -4.90 -21.51
C LYS A 61 -12.63 -3.85 -22.61
N TYR A 62 -11.53 -3.30 -23.11
CA TYR A 62 -11.52 -2.26 -24.15
C TYR A 62 -10.69 -2.76 -25.35
N PRO A 63 -11.24 -3.66 -26.19
CA PRO A 63 -10.49 -4.24 -27.32
C PRO A 63 -10.07 -3.19 -28.36
N SER A 64 -10.82 -2.08 -28.48
CA SER A 64 -10.51 -0.98 -29.38
C SER A 64 -9.46 -0.02 -28.84
N LEU A 65 -9.00 -0.19 -27.59
CA LEU A 65 -8.11 0.76 -26.93
C LEU A 65 -6.83 1.01 -27.73
N LEU A 66 -6.32 -0.02 -28.42
CA LEU A 66 -5.21 0.12 -29.36
C LEU A 66 -5.72 0.54 -30.75
N GLY A 67 -5.16 1.62 -31.27
CA GLY A 67 -5.52 2.19 -32.57
C GLY A 67 -6.63 3.24 -32.52
N GLU A 68 -7.30 3.40 -31.38
CA GLU A 68 -8.30 4.46 -31.19
C GLU A 68 -7.64 5.84 -31.01
N PRO A 69 -8.23 6.94 -31.53
CA PRO A 69 -7.72 8.29 -31.30
C PRO A 69 -7.64 8.59 -29.80
N VAL A 70 -6.47 9.03 -29.33
CA VAL A 70 -6.26 9.27 -27.88
C VAL A 70 -7.26 10.29 -27.32
N ARG A 71 -7.71 11.24 -28.14
CA ARG A 71 -8.69 12.27 -27.75
C ARG A 71 -10.11 11.73 -27.51
N SER A 72 -10.47 10.58 -28.05
CA SER A 72 -11.77 9.95 -27.78
C SER A 72 -11.75 9.09 -26.51
N LEU A 73 -10.56 8.75 -26.01
CA LEU A 73 -10.43 7.94 -24.81
C LEU A 73 -10.84 8.71 -23.56
N ASN A 74 -11.64 8.08 -22.71
CA ASN A 74 -12.00 8.60 -21.41
C ASN A 74 -11.02 8.10 -20.33
N PHE A 75 -10.01 8.92 -19.99
CA PHE A 75 -9.00 8.53 -19.01
C PHE A 75 -9.59 8.31 -17.60
N GLU A 76 -10.60 9.09 -17.21
CA GLU A 76 -11.27 8.92 -15.92
C GLU A 76 -11.99 7.56 -15.85
N GLU A 77 -12.63 7.12 -16.94
CA GLU A 77 -13.26 5.80 -17.00
C GLU A 77 -12.23 4.67 -16.86
N LEU A 78 -11.09 4.81 -17.54
CA LEU A 78 -9.99 3.83 -17.47
C LEU A 78 -9.40 3.76 -16.05
N GLU A 79 -9.15 4.91 -15.43
CA GLU A 79 -8.71 4.99 -14.03
C GLU A 79 -9.71 4.31 -13.09
N ASN A 80 -10.99 4.67 -13.21
CA ASN A 80 -12.05 4.12 -12.37
C ASN A 80 -12.21 2.61 -12.58
N PHE A 81 -11.96 2.10 -13.79
CA PHE A 81 -11.95 0.67 -14.03
C PHE A 81 -10.79 -0.02 -13.32
N VAL A 82 -9.57 0.52 -13.40
CA VAL A 82 -8.39 -0.05 -12.71
C VAL A 82 -8.56 0.01 -11.18
N LYS A 83 -9.11 1.12 -10.66
CA LYS A 83 -9.43 1.31 -9.23
C LYS A 83 -10.47 0.33 -8.68
N ARG A 84 -11.20 -0.43 -9.51
CA ARG A 84 -12.09 -1.51 -9.03
C ARG A 84 -11.32 -2.69 -8.44
N ASN A 85 -10.05 -2.84 -8.78
CA ASN A 85 -9.20 -3.81 -8.10
C ASN A 85 -8.90 -3.29 -6.69
N SER A 86 -9.36 -4.03 -5.66
CA SER A 86 -9.26 -3.63 -4.26
C SER A 86 -7.83 -3.54 -3.71
N SER A 87 -6.83 -3.99 -4.47
CA SER A 87 -5.42 -3.79 -4.11
C SER A 87 -4.84 -2.46 -4.61
N VAL A 88 -5.54 -1.75 -5.51
CA VAL A 88 -5.11 -0.47 -6.08
C VAL A 88 -5.49 0.67 -5.14
N ARG A 89 -4.52 1.46 -4.71
CA ARG A 89 -4.73 2.65 -3.88
C ARG A 89 -4.93 3.90 -4.74
N THR A 90 -4.01 4.14 -5.67
CA THR A 90 -4.11 5.24 -6.64
C THR A 90 -3.85 4.72 -8.04
N CYS A 91 -4.48 5.37 -9.02
CA CYS A 91 -4.27 5.11 -10.44
C CYS A 91 -4.39 6.43 -11.18
N GLU A 92 -3.41 6.71 -12.04
CA GLU A 92 -3.35 7.87 -12.92
C GLU A 92 -3.17 7.36 -14.35
N VAL A 93 -3.99 7.86 -15.27
CA VAL A 93 -3.93 7.49 -16.68
C VAL A 93 -3.66 8.73 -17.52
N PHE A 94 -2.61 8.66 -18.34
CA PHE A 94 -2.22 9.76 -19.22
C PHE A 94 -1.53 9.25 -20.47
N ASN A 95 -1.62 10.02 -21.55
CA ASN A 95 -0.95 9.69 -22.80
C ASN A 95 0.40 10.41 -22.95
N SER A 96 1.36 9.75 -23.60
CA SER A 96 2.55 10.40 -24.13
C SER A 96 2.25 11.11 -25.46
N GLY A 97 3.11 12.06 -25.85
CA GLY A 97 3.02 12.72 -27.15
C GLY A 97 3.16 11.78 -28.35
N SER A 98 3.72 10.58 -28.14
CA SER A 98 3.84 9.49 -29.12
C SER A 98 2.61 8.58 -29.21
N GLY A 99 1.56 8.83 -28.42
CA GLY A 99 0.36 7.99 -28.39
C GLY A 99 0.44 6.77 -27.48
N VAL A 100 1.48 6.63 -26.66
CA VAL A 100 1.52 5.56 -25.64
C VAL A 100 0.63 5.95 -24.46
N LEU A 101 -0.31 5.09 -24.09
CA LEU A 101 -1.13 5.26 -22.89
C LEU A 101 -0.37 4.70 -21.68
N ASN A 102 -0.06 5.56 -20.71
CA ASN A 102 0.62 5.20 -19.48
C ASN A 102 -0.40 5.12 -18.35
N ILE A 103 -0.33 4.05 -17.59
CA ILE A 103 -1.14 3.79 -16.41
C ILE A 103 -0.18 3.63 -15.25
N GLU A 104 -0.15 4.61 -14.37
CA GLU A 104 0.69 4.59 -13.18
C GLU A 104 -0.19 4.31 -11.97
N LEU A 105 0.14 3.26 -11.22
CA LEU A 105 -0.64 2.88 -10.04
C LEU A 105 0.23 2.63 -8.82
N THR A 106 -0.37 2.80 -7.65
CA THR A 106 0.19 2.41 -6.35
C THR A 106 -0.75 1.43 -5.65
N GLN A 107 -0.20 0.65 -4.73
CA GLN A 107 -0.92 -0.40 -4.03
C GLN A 107 -1.18 0.02 -2.58
N TYR A 108 -2.20 -0.60 -1.97
CA TYR A 108 -2.37 -0.45 -0.53
C TYR A 108 -1.25 -1.18 0.22
N LYS A 109 -0.69 -0.51 1.25
CA LYS A 109 0.36 -1.06 2.10
C LYS A 109 -0.26 -1.66 3.36
N PRO A 110 -0.25 -2.99 3.53
CA PRO A 110 -0.81 -3.63 4.71
C PRO A 110 0.03 -3.34 5.96
N ILE A 111 -0.60 -3.25 7.11
CA ILE A 111 0.06 -3.18 8.44
C ILE A 111 -0.31 -4.35 9.34
N VAL A 112 -1.42 -5.04 9.06
CA VAL A 112 -1.86 -6.23 9.80
C VAL A 112 -2.58 -7.20 8.87
N ARG A 113 -2.36 -8.49 9.07
CA ARG A 113 -3.10 -9.59 8.45
C ARG A 113 -4.12 -10.13 9.44
N VAL A 114 -5.39 -10.13 9.08
CA VAL A 114 -6.46 -10.63 9.93
C VAL A 114 -6.84 -12.05 9.50
N LEU A 115 -6.80 -12.98 10.45
CA LEU A 115 -7.30 -14.34 10.33
C LEU A 115 -8.59 -14.44 11.15
N ALA A 116 -9.72 -14.29 10.48
CA ALA A 116 -11.05 -14.37 11.07
C ALA A 116 -11.81 -15.61 10.58
N SER A 117 -12.91 -15.93 11.25
CA SER A 117 -13.78 -17.05 10.86
C SER A 117 -14.42 -16.87 9.48
N ASN A 118 -14.64 -15.62 9.06
CA ASN A 118 -15.25 -15.27 7.77
C ASN A 118 -14.23 -15.12 6.63
N GLY A 119 -12.93 -15.28 6.90
CA GLY A 119 -11.90 -15.21 5.86
C GLY A 119 -10.59 -14.60 6.34
N THR A 120 -9.65 -14.52 5.41
CA THR A 120 -8.35 -13.89 5.62
C THR A 120 -8.20 -12.69 4.70
N PHE A 121 -7.78 -11.57 5.27
CA PHE A 121 -7.53 -10.32 4.55
C PHE A 121 -6.45 -9.52 5.26
N TYR A 122 -5.92 -8.49 4.61
CA TYR A 122 -5.05 -7.50 5.24
C TYR A 122 -5.81 -6.20 5.49
N LEU A 123 -5.31 -5.39 6.42
CA LEU A 123 -5.73 -4.02 6.62
C LEU A 123 -4.54 -3.09 6.41
N ASP A 124 -4.76 -1.98 5.70
CA ASP A 124 -3.81 -0.86 5.65
C ASP A 124 -3.90 0.00 6.92
N SER A 125 -3.12 1.08 6.99
CA SER A 125 -3.15 2.01 8.12
C SER A 125 -4.47 2.75 8.29
N GLU A 126 -5.29 2.87 7.26
CA GLU A 126 -6.57 3.58 7.28
C GLU A 126 -7.76 2.63 7.58
N GLY A 127 -7.53 1.31 7.53
CA GLY A 127 -8.54 0.27 7.76
C GLY A 127 -9.15 -0.29 6.48
N HIS A 128 -8.61 0.05 5.31
CA HIS A 128 -9.02 -0.53 4.03
C HIS A 128 -8.64 -2.02 3.98
N GLN A 129 -9.57 -2.84 3.55
CA GLN A 129 -9.35 -4.28 3.38
C GLN A 129 -8.66 -4.56 2.05
N ILE A 130 -7.54 -5.28 2.12
CA ILE A 130 -6.78 -5.75 0.96
C ILE A 130 -6.94 -7.27 0.90
N PRO A 131 -7.37 -7.84 -0.24
CA PRO A 131 -7.52 -9.28 -0.37
C PRO A 131 -6.15 -9.98 -0.31
N VAL A 132 -6.15 -11.24 0.11
CA VAL A 132 -4.95 -12.07 0.01
C VAL A 132 -4.59 -12.34 -1.45
N SER A 133 -3.30 -12.34 -1.75
CA SER A 133 -2.77 -12.75 -3.05
C SER A 133 -2.15 -14.14 -2.94
N SER A 134 -2.37 -14.98 -3.95
CA SER A 134 -1.67 -16.26 -4.07
C SER A 134 -0.18 -16.10 -4.38
N ARG A 135 0.23 -14.90 -4.84
CA ARG A 135 1.58 -14.62 -5.33
C ARG A 135 2.45 -13.91 -4.30
N PHE A 136 1.83 -13.32 -3.26
CA PHE A 136 2.53 -12.49 -2.29
C PHE A 136 1.88 -12.59 -0.91
N SER A 137 2.73 -12.75 0.11
CA SER A 137 2.34 -12.64 1.51
C SER A 137 3.18 -11.54 2.18
N ALA A 138 2.53 -10.45 2.58
CA ALA A 138 3.19 -9.39 3.31
C ALA A 138 3.67 -9.87 4.69
N ARG A 139 4.86 -9.41 5.11
CA ARG A 139 5.45 -9.70 6.42
C ARG A 139 4.98 -8.66 7.45
N VAL A 140 3.74 -8.78 7.87
CA VAL A 140 3.08 -7.86 8.81
C VAL A 140 2.59 -8.61 10.05
N LEU A 141 2.19 -7.88 11.09
CA LEU A 141 1.58 -8.45 12.29
C LEU A 141 0.36 -9.32 11.91
N VAL A 142 0.23 -10.51 12.50
CA VAL A 142 -0.93 -11.38 12.27
C VAL A 142 -1.90 -11.27 13.44
N ALA A 143 -3.13 -10.82 13.18
CA ALA A 143 -4.21 -10.77 14.15
C ALA A 143 -5.14 -11.98 14.00
N ASN A 144 -5.38 -12.73 15.08
CA ASN A 144 -6.27 -13.89 15.09
C ASN A 144 -7.01 -14.04 16.43
N GLY A 145 -7.90 -15.04 16.52
CA GLY A 145 -8.73 -15.29 17.70
C GLY A 145 -10.16 -14.75 17.51
N THR A 146 -10.71 -14.10 18.54
CA THR A 146 -12.04 -13.50 18.49
C THR A 146 -11.95 -12.08 17.93
N ILE A 147 -11.89 -11.96 16.60
CA ILE A 147 -11.80 -10.67 15.92
C ILE A 147 -13.14 -9.91 16.04
N PRO A 148 -13.17 -8.70 16.60
CA PRO A 148 -14.39 -7.89 16.70
C PRO A 148 -14.84 -7.36 15.33
N ASP A 149 -16.14 -7.07 15.22
CA ASP A 149 -16.70 -6.42 14.03
C ASP A 149 -16.15 -5.01 13.84
N ASP A 150 -16.15 -4.22 14.93
CA ASP A 150 -15.43 -2.96 15.02
C ASP A 150 -13.93 -3.23 15.23
N LYS A 151 -13.12 -2.87 14.23
CA LYS A 151 -11.68 -3.12 14.20
C LYS A 151 -10.86 -1.89 14.61
N THR A 152 -11.51 -0.83 15.11
CA THR A 152 -10.84 0.43 15.46
C THR A 152 -9.69 0.21 16.44
N GLU A 153 -9.93 -0.53 17.53
CA GLU A 153 -8.90 -0.82 18.54
C GLU A 153 -7.80 -1.75 18.02
N LEU A 154 -8.18 -2.78 17.25
CA LEU A 154 -7.21 -3.67 16.59
C LEU A 154 -6.29 -2.86 15.68
N LEU A 155 -6.86 -1.94 14.90
CA LEU A 155 -6.13 -1.10 13.98
C LEU A 155 -5.23 -0.12 14.73
N ASN A 156 -5.68 0.44 15.86
CA ASN A 156 -4.86 1.29 16.71
C ASN A 156 -3.62 0.55 17.22
N VAL A 157 -3.79 -0.64 17.80
CA VAL A 157 -2.67 -1.47 18.28
C VAL A 157 -1.72 -1.84 17.13
N ALA A 158 -2.26 -2.23 15.97
CA ALA A 158 -1.46 -2.55 14.80
C ALA A 158 -0.63 -1.36 14.31
N ARG A 159 -1.20 -0.14 14.29
CA ARG A 159 -0.48 1.09 13.91
C ARG A 159 0.65 1.39 14.87
N LEU A 160 0.43 1.26 16.18
CA LEU A 160 1.47 1.50 17.20
C LEU A 160 2.64 0.52 17.06
N ILE A 161 2.36 -0.72 16.65
CA ILE A 161 3.40 -1.72 16.40
C ILE A 161 4.13 -1.43 15.07
N ALA A 162 3.38 -1.16 14.00
CA ALA A 162 3.95 -0.94 12.66
C ALA A 162 4.70 0.39 12.53
N SER A 163 4.39 1.39 13.37
CA SER A 163 5.07 2.70 13.35
C SER A 163 6.42 2.70 14.07
N ASP A 164 6.72 1.64 14.83
CA ASP A 164 7.94 1.53 15.60
C ASP A 164 8.77 0.30 15.17
N PRO A 165 9.96 0.51 14.56
CA PRO A 165 10.78 -0.58 14.04
C PRO A 165 11.17 -1.64 15.08
N PHE A 166 11.27 -1.26 16.36
CA PHE A 166 11.55 -2.21 17.43
C PHE A 166 10.36 -3.15 17.64
N TRP A 167 9.12 -2.62 17.65
CA TRP A 167 7.93 -3.44 17.84
C TRP A 167 7.56 -4.27 16.61
N GLU A 168 7.72 -3.70 15.42
CA GLU A 168 7.53 -4.41 14.16
C GLU A 168 8.46 -5.64 14.04
N ALA A 169 9.71 -5.48 14.48
CA ALA A 169 10.68 -6.57 14.56
C ALA A 169 10.41 -7.53 15.73
N GLN A 170 9.82 -7.06 16.83
CA GLN A 170 9.61 -7.89 18.02
C GLN A 170 8.38 -8.79 17.92
N PHE A 171 7.27 -8.33 17.33
CA PHE A 171 5.99 -9.05 17.37
C PHE A 171 5.63 -9.76 16.06
N GLU A 172 5.15 -10.99 16.19
CA GLU A 172 4.65 -11.78 15.06
C GLU A 172 3.13 -11.79 15.01
N GLN A 173 2.50 -12.04 16.16
CA GLN A 173 1.07 -12.28 16.26
C GLN A 173 0.44 -11.47 17.39
N LEU A 174 -0.78 -11.02 17.14
CA LEU A 174 -1.70 -10.45 18.11
C LEU A 174 -2.92 -11.37 18.22
N TYR A 175 -3.06 -12.06 19.34
CA TYR A 175 -4.19 -12.93 19.61
C TYR A 175 -5.24 -12.19 20.46
N ILE A 176 -6.47 -12.11 19.96
CA ILE A 176 -7.60 -11.53 20.69
C ILE A 176 -8.40 -12.63 21.37
N ARG A 177 -8.47 -12.58 22.70
CA ARG A 177 -9.25 -13.53 23.51
C ARG A 177 -10.74 -13.19 23.48
N ARG A 178 -11.58 -14.16 23.86
CA ARG A 178 -13.05 -13.99 23.94
C ARG A 178 -13.50 -12.86 24.86
N ASN A 179 -12.70 -12.52 25.87
CA ASN A 179 -12.97 -11.43 26.81
C ASN A 179 -12.37 -10.08 26.35
N ASN A 180 -12.03 -9.95 25.06
CA ASN A 180 -11.39 -8.79 24.46
C ASN A 180 -9.98 -8.45 25.02
N ASP A 181 -9.33 -9.40 25.69
CA ASP A 181 -7.92 -9.25 26.04
C ASP A 181 -7.01 -9.51 24.84
N TYR A 182 -6.03 -8.65 24.67
CA TYR A 182 -5.03 -8.71 23.62
C TYR A 182 -3.78 -9.41 24.18
N VAL A 183 -3.25 -10.35 23.41
CA VAL A 183 -2.02 -11.08 23.72
C VAL A 183 -1.06 -10.94 22.56
N LEU A 184 0.10 -10.33 22.81
CA LEU A 184 1.17 -10.22 21.84
C LEU A 184 2.09 -11.43 21.95
N VAL A 185 2.43 -11.99 20.79
CA VAL A 185 3.37 -13.12 20.65
C VAL A 185 4.62 -12.59 19.95
N PRO A 186 5.79 -12.68 20.59
CA PRO A 186 7.04 -12.24 20.00
C PRO A 186 7.51 -13.20 18.89
N ARG A 187 8.34 -12.68 17.97
CA ARG A 187 9.01 -13.49 16.93
C ARG A 187 10.09 -14.40 17.50
N VAL A 188 10.66 -14.02 18.64
CA VAL A 188 11.75 -14.73 19.31
C VAL A 188 11.41 -14.91 20.78
N GLY A 189 11.67 -16.11 21.28
CA GLY A 189 11.24 -16.54 22.61
C GLY A 189 9.87 -17.23 22.58
N ASP A 190 9.50 -17.82 23.70
CA ASP A 190 8.24 -18.54 23.88
C ASP A 190 7.34 -17.91 24.96
N HIS A 191 7.68 -16.69 25.38
CA HIS A 191 6.88 -15.91 26.32
C HIS A 191 5.69 -15.24 25.63
N LEU A 192 4.58 -15.16 26.35
CA LEU A 192 3.38 -14.43 25.95
C LEU A 192 3.32 -13.09 26.65
N ILE A 193 2.91 -12.05 25.94
CA ILE A 193 2.75 -10.71 26.51
C ILE A 193 1.25 -10.43 26.62
N LEU A 194 0.74 -10.44 27.84
CA LEU A 194 -0.66 -10.10 28.13
C LEU A 194 -0.79 -8.59 28.19
N LEU A 195 -1.19 -7.98 27.06
CA LEU A 195 -1.53 -6.56 26.99
C LEU A 195 -2.82 -6.26 27.77
N GLY A 196 -3.74 -7.23 27.79
CA GLY A 196 -5.08 -7.07 28.37
C GLY A 196 -6.01 -6.30 27.45
N PRO A 197 -7.00 -5.56 28.00
CA PRO A 197 -7.86 -4.70 27.19
C PRO A 197 -7.00 -3.70 26.38
N PRO A 198 -7.45 -3.29 25.18
CA PRO A 198 -6.70 -2.37 24.29
C PRO A 198 -6.73 -0.91 24.78
N GLU A 199 -6.58 -0.70 26.07
CA GLU A 199 -6.53 0.61 26.74
C GLU A 199 -5.10 0.96 27.12
N GLU A 200 -4.75 2.25 27.09
CA GLU A 200 -3.42 2.78 27.48
C GLU A 200 -2.25 2.02 26.82
N VAL A 201 -2.41 1.61 25.56
CA VAL A 201 -1.48 0.70 24.86
C VAL A 201 -0.08 1.31 24.73
N GLU A 202 0.02 2.60 24.45
CA GLU A 202 1.32 3.29 24.35
C GLU A 202 2.10 3.22 25.67
N ILE A 203 1.41 3.40 26.81
CA ILE A 203 2.02 3.32 28.14
C ILE A 203 2.50 1.89 28.41
N LYS A 204 1.68 0.88 28.08
CA LYS A 204 2.02 -0.54 28.23
C LYS A 204 3.24 -0.91 27.39
N LEU A 205 3.28 -0.49 26.13
CA LEU A 205 4.42 -0.71 25.24
C LEU A 205 5.67 0.00 25.76
N ARG A 206 5.56 1.25 26.24
CA ARG A 206 6.69 1.96 26.85
C ARG A 206 7.26 1.20 28.06
N ASN A 207 6.40 0.70 28.94
CA ASN A 207 6.84 -0.07 30.11
C ASN A 207 7.49 -1.40 29.69
N LEU A 208 6.93 -2.05 28.68
CA LEU A 208 7.51 -3.26 28.09
C LEU A 208 8.89 -2.99 27.47
N ARG A 209 9.10 -1.84 26.82
CA ARG A 209 10.42 -1.47 26.29
C ARG A 209 11.45 -1.32 27.40
N ALA A 210 11.06 -0.65 28.49
CA ALA A 210 11.94 -0.51 29.66
C ALA A 210 12.33 -1.87 30.24
N LEU A 211 11.40 -2.85 30.25
CA LEU A 211 11.72 -4.22 30.63
C LEU A 211 12.73 -4.87 29.65
N TYR A 212 12.51 -4.74 28.33
CA TYR A 212 13.44 -5.29 27.33
C TYR A 212 14.84 -4.67 27.40
N GLN A 213 14.95 -3.39 27.70
CA GLN A 213 16.22 -2.66 27.70
C GLN A 213 17.00 -2.80 29.01
N SER A 214 16.31 -2.85 30.15
CA SER A 214 16.93 -2.71 31.47
C SER A 214 16.46 -3.72 32.51
N GLY A 215 15.45 -4.54 32.19
CA GLY A 215 14.69 -5.26 33.20
C GLY A 215 15.09 -6.72 33.42
N LEU A 216 15.74 -7.37 32.46
CA LEU A 216 16.13 -8.79 32.53
C LEU A 216 17.52 -9.00 31.95
N ASP A 217 18.31 -9.88 32.57
CA ASP A 217 19.56 -10.34 31.96
C ASP A 217 19.24 -11.11 30.68
N PRO A 218 19.98 -10.92 29.57
CA PRO A 218 19.82 -11.67 28.32
C PRO A 218 19.65 -13.19 28.51
N LYS A 219 20.29 -13.77 29.53
CA LYS A 219 20.23 -15.21 29.82
C LYS A 219 18.90 -15.67 30.42
N GLU A 220 18.12 -14.77 31.01
CA GLU A 220 16.88 -15.11 31.73
C GLU A 220 15.62 -15.05 30.85
N TRP A 221 15.70 -14.53 29.62
CA TRP A 221 14.50 -14.34 28.77
C TRP A 221 13.72 -15.63 28.52
N ASN A 222 14.43 -16.76 28.39
CA ASN A 222 13.82 -18.06 28.15
C ASN A 222 13.20 -18.69 29.42
N GLU A 223 13.39 -18.10 30.60
CA GLU A 223 12.79 -18.61 31.84
C GLU A 223 11.37 -18.09 32.05
N TYR A 224 11.02 -16.96 31.44
CA TYR A 224 9.72 -16.33 31.57
C TYR A 224 8.75 -16.86 30.53
N LYS A 225 7.54 -17.21 30.97
CA LYS A 225 6.46 -17.66 30.07
C LYS A 225 5.43 -16.59 29.81
N VAL A 226 5.25 -15.66 30.75
CA VAL A 226 4.21 -14.63 30.67
C VAL A 226 4.74 -13.31 31.19
N ILE A 227 4.58 -12.27 30.40
CA ILE A 227 4.77 -10.87 30.78
C ILE A 227 3.38 -10.22 30.81
N ASN A 228 2.93 -9.82 31.98
CA ASN A 228 1.60 -9.26 32.17
C ASN A 228 1.66 -7.73 32.35
N LEU A 229 1.03 -7.02 31.42
CA LEU A 229 0.97 -5.55 31.34
C LEU A 229 -0.40 -4.99 31.76
N LYS A 230 -1.29 -5.82 32.31
CA LYS A 230 -2.63 -5.38 32.75
C LYS A 230 -2.60 -4.43 33.94
N PHE A 231 -1.56 -4.49 34.75
CA PHE A 231 -1.49 -3.74 36.00
C PHE A 231 -0.89 -2.36 35.75
N LYS A 232 -1.58 -1.34 36.24
CA LYS A 232 -1.10 0.04 36.14
C LYS A 232 0.22 0.18 36.90
N ASN A 233 1.22 0.79 36.24
CA ASN A 233 2.56 1.04 36.78
C ASN A 233 3.39 -0.20 37.18
N GLN A 234 2.98 -1.41 36.77
CA GLN A 234 3.71 -2.64 37.09
C GLN A 234 3.76 -3.57 35.89
N VAL A 235 4.89 -4.26 35.73
CA VAL A 235 5.05 -5.35 34.77
C VAL A 235 5.31 -6.62 35.56
N ILE A 236 4.40 -7.60 35.45
CA ILE A 236 4.49 -8.84 36.22
C ILE A 236 4.97 -9.95 35.31
N CYS A 237 6.15 -10.50 35.60
CA CYS A 237 6.75 -11.59 34.85
C CYS A 237 6.57 -12.91 35.61
N SER A 238 5.99 -13.92 34.96
CA SER A 238 5.81 -15.26 35.53
C SER A 238 6.76 -16.25 34.87
N ARG A 239 7.56 -16.95 35.67
CA ARG A 239 8.45 -18.03 35.23
C ARG A 239 7.70 -19.35 35.11
N SER A 240 8.14 -20.22 34.19
CA SER A 240 7.73 -21.63 34.25
C SER A 240 8.32 -22.22 35.52
N LYS A 241 7.51 -22.82 36.39
CA LYS A 241 8.08 -23.80 37.31
C LYS A 241 8.50 -25.00 36.46
N LEU A 242 9.78 -25.36 36.53
CA LEU A 242 10.25 -26.69 36.13
C LEU A 242 9.59 -27.75 37.02
#